data_AF-A0A1X7TLY1-F1
#
_entry.id   AF-A0A1X7TLY1-F1
#
_cell.length_a   1.000
_cell.length_b   1.000
_cell.length_c   1.000
_cell.angle_alpha   90.00
_cell.angle_beta   90.00
_cell.angle_gamma   90.00
#
_symmetry.space_group_name_H-M   'P 1'
#
loop_
_entity.id
_entity.type
_entity.pdbx_description
1 polymer ?
#
loop_
_entity_poly.entity_id
_entity_poly.type
_entity_poly.pdbx_seq_one_letter_code
_entity_poly.pdbx_strand_id
1 'polypeptide(L)'
;MEGSNCDGNGGWMRIGYINMTEPGATCPQGLYSYTYGGKTLCDKSQGLGNGCSATFFLAIGLNYTKVCGQARGYQFGGTDGIYPNREGGSENIDDAYVDGLSITHGSNPRQHIWTYAVGFTADGNTTADCPCNNGTIVSMPSYVGNDYYCESGATKSTFHNHNFYPDDILWDGQQCGSRESPCCSSSTIPWFIKTLPQSVTDDIELRMCSSGGYPDEATPFDIFEIYVR
;
A
#
# COMPACT_ATOMS: atom_id res chain seq x y z
N MET A 1 0.13 7.76 24.13
CA MET A 1 -0.66 8.83 23.49
C MET A 1 -0.92 8.39 22.07
N GLU A 2 -2.15 8.48 21.57
CA GLU A 2 -2.44 8.13 20.17
C GLU A 2 -1.54 8.96 19.23
N GLY A 3 -0.98 8.30 18.20
CA GLY A 3 -0.10 8.93 17.21
C GLY A 3 1.32 9.26 17.66
N SER A 4 1.81 8.74 18.79
CA SER A 4 3.23 8.92 19.18
C SER A 4 4.22 8.40 18.14
N ASN A 5 3.81 7.43 17.32
CA ASN A 5 4.64 6.84 16.25
C ASN A 5 4.66 7.68 14.97
N CYS A 6 3.89 8.77 14.91
CA CYS A 6 3.95 9.72 13.81
C CYS A 6 5.22 10.57 13.95
N ASP A 7 5.14 11.71 14.65
CA ASP A 7 6.26 12.64 14.82
C ASP A 7 6.73 12.77 16.27
N GLY A 8 6.35 11.83 17.15
CA GLY A 8 6.63 11.90 18.58
C GLY A 8 5.82 12.96 19.34
N ASN A 9 5.08 13.82 18.63
CA ASN A 9 4.23 14.85 19.23
C ASN A 9 2.81 14.33 19.46
N GLY A 10 2.09 14.95 20.39
CA GLY A 10 0.65 14.70 20.56
C GLY A 10 -0.20 15.39 19.50
N GLY A 11 -1.53 15.27 19.66
CA GLY A 11 -2.52 15.97 18.84
C GLY A 11 -2.99 15.21 17.59
N TRP A 12 -2.56 13.96 17.43
CA TRP A 12 -3.05 13.09 16.37
C TRP A 12 -4.37 12.43 16.77
N MET A 13 -5.33 12.43 15.86
CA MET A 13 -6.57 11.66 16.00
C MET A 13 -6.55 10.48 15.05
N ARG A 14 -6.73 9.26 15.58
CA ARG A 14 -6.92 8.08 14.75
C ARG A 14 -8.30 8.09 14.11
N ILE A 15 -8.36 7.96 12.79
CA ILE A 15 -9.64 7.90 12.06
C ILE A 15 -9.88 6.56 11.36
N GLY A 16 -8.85 5.70 11.28
CA GLY A 16 -8.98 4.35 10.76
C GLY A 16 -8.04 3.36 11.43
N TYR A 17 -8.55 2.15 11.64
CA TYR A 17 -7.84 1.04 12.26
C TYR A 17 -8.35 -0.28 11.70
N ILE A 18 -7.46 -1.09 11.13
CA ILE A 18 -7.71 -2.46 10.71
C ILE A 18 -6.62 -3.32 11.36
N ASN A 19 -7.04 -4.37 12.05
CA ASN A 19 -6.14 -5.37 12.61
C ASN A 19 -6.76 -6.77 12.47
N MET A 20 -6.42 -7.45 11.37
CA MET A 20 -6.92 -8.80 11.06
C MET A 20 -6.28 -9.90 11.92
N THR A 21 -5.32 -9.56 12.79
CA THR A 21 -4.75 -10.52 13.75
C THR A 21 -5.62 -10.71 15.00
N GLU A 22 -6.60 -9.83 15.21
CA GLU A 22 -7.51 -9.92 16.34
C GLU A 22 -8.59 -11.02 16.12
N PRO A 23 -8.96 -11.79 17.16
CA PRO A 23 -10.00 -12.80 17.04
C PRO A 23 -11.34 -12.20 16.57
N GLY A 24 -11.87 -12.72 15.46
CA GLY A 24 -13.15 -12.27 14.90
C GLY A 24 -13.09 -10.97 14.12
N ALA A 25 -11.89 -10.46 13.80
CA ALA A 25 -11.72 -9.31 12.93
C ALA A 25 -12.31 -9.56 11.53
N THR A 26 -12.87 -8.51 10.94
CA THR A 26 -13.45 -8.54 9.59
C THR A 26 -12.94 -7.35 8.79
N CYS A 27 -12.75 -7.54 7.49
CA CYS A 27 -12.42 -6.44 6.60
C CYS A 27 -13.54 -5.40 6.55
N PRO A 28 -13.19 -4.10 6.44
CA PRO A 28 -14.19 -3.04 6.35
C PRO A 28 -14.96 -3.13 5.03
N GLN A 29 -16.11 -2.47 5.00
CA GLN A 29 -16.98 -2.45 3.83
C GLN A 29 -16.21 -2.00 2.57
N GLY A 30 -16.37 -2.77 1.50
CA GLY A 30 -15.71 -2.54 0.21
C GLY A 30 -14.43 -3.34 0.04
N LEU A 31 -13.83 -3.84 1.13
CA LEU A 31 -12.75 -4.82 1.10
C LEU A 31 -13.27 -6.21 1.46
N TYR A 32 -12.50 -7.24 1.11
CA TYR A 32 -12.92 -8.64 1.20
C TYR A 32 -11.92 -9.46 2.00
N SER A 33 -12.44 -10.40 2.78
CA SER A 33 -11.62 -11.27 3.62
C SER A 33 -11.29 -12.56 2.87
N TYR A 34 -10.00 -12.87 2.74
CA TYR A 34 -9.52 -14.12 2.16
C TYR A 34 -8.48 -14.78 3.04
N THR A 35 -8.23 -16.08 2.80
CA THR A 35 -7.22 -16.83 3.54
C THR A 35 -6.05 -17.18 2.64
N TYR A 36 -4.87 -16.69 3.01
CA TYR A 36 -3.59 -16.96 2.35
C TYR A 36 -2.65 -17.64 3.33
N GLY A 37 -2.16 -18.84 3.02
CA GLY A 37 -1.22 -19.56 3.89
C GLY A 37 -1.70 -19.74 5.35
N GLY A 38 -3.02 -19.84 5.57
CA GLY A 38 -3.62 -19.94 6.91
C GLY A 38 -3.81 -18.60 7.65
N LYS A 39 -3.45 -17.46 7.04
CA LYS A 39 -3.73 -16.10 7.54
C LYS A 39 -4.99 -15.56 6.88
N THR A 40 -5.91 -15.02 7.67
CA THR A 40 -7.04 -14.26 7.16
C THR A 40 -6.63 -12.80 6.98
N LEU A 41 -6.72 -12.29 5.74
CA LEU A 41 -6.23 -10.97 5.33
C LEU A 41 -7.32 -10.21 4.57
N CYS A 42 -7.17 -8.88 4.48
CA CYS A 42 -7.98 -8.05 3.61
C CYS A 42 -7.38 -7.93 2.23
N ASP A 43 -8.24 -8.06 1.22
CA ASP A 43 -7.89 -7.97 -0.19
C ASP A 43 -8.99 -7.26 -1.00
N LYS A 44 -8.69 -6.91 -2.26
CA LYS A 44 -9.69 -6.52 -3.24
C LYS A 44 -10.56 -7.74 -3.58
N SER A 45 -11.73 -7.51 -4.15
CA SER A 45 -12.54 -8.64 -4.65
C SER A 45 -11.74 -9.46 -5.65
N GLN A 46 -11.56 -10.76 -5.38
CA GLN A 46 -10.88 -11.68 -6.30
C GLN A 46 -11.62 -11.85 -7.64
N GLY A 47 -12.89 -11.47 -7.72
CA GLY A 47 -13.65 -11.42 -8.97
C GLY A 47 -13.36 -10.18 -9.83
N LEU A 48 -12.61 -9.21 -9.31
CA LEU A 48 -12.11 -8.08 -10.08
C LEU A 48 -10.76 -8.47 -10.68
N GLY A 49 -10.63 -8.31 -12.01
CA GLY A 49 -9.34 -8.30 -12.69
C GLY A 49 -8.55 -7.02 -12.35
N ASN A 50 -8.12 -6.30 -13.38
CA ASN A 50 -7.56 -4.96 -13.21
C ASN A 50 -8.53 -4.03 -12.47
N GLY A 51 -8.04 -3.31 -11.47
CA GLY A 51 -8.80 -2.27 -10.77
C GLY A 51 -8.55 -2.24 -9.27
N CYS A 52 -9.43 -1.52 -8.56
CA CYS A 52 -9.32 -1.32 -7.13
C CYS A 52 -10.63 -1.63 -6.39
N SER A 53 -10.49 -2.14 -5.17
CA SER A 53 -11.53 -2.10 -4.14
C SER A 53 -11.17 -1.04 -3.10
N ALA A 54 -12.15 -0.40 -2.47
CA ALA A 54 -11.89 0.72 -1.58
C ALA A 54 -12.77 0.71 -0.32
N THR A 55 -12.24 1.28 0.75
CA THR A 55 -12.96 1.63 1.98
C THR A 55 -12.68 3.09 2.34
N PHE A 56 -13.56 3.69 3.12
CA PHE A 56 -13.46 5.09 3.55
C PHE A 56 -13.37 5.21 5.07
N PHE A 57 -12.57 6.15 5.54
CA PHE A 57 -12.40 6.51 6.95
C PHE A 57 -12.89 7.93 7.15
N LEU A 58 -13.95 8.07 7.94
CA LEU A 58 -14.62 9.34 8.11
C LEU A 58 -13.75 10.31 8.92
N ALA A 59 -13.44 11.47 8.33
CA ALA A 59 -12.78 12.57 9.04
C ALA A 59 -13.76 13.33 9.95
N ILE A 60 -15.07 13.02 9.88
CA ILE A 60 -16.15 13.60 10.70
C ILE A 60 -16.16 15.13 10.74
N GLY A 61 -15.73 15.77 9.65
CA GLY A 61 -15.65 17.22 9.49
C GLY A 61 -14.47 17.89 10.21
N LEU A 62 -13.50 17.11 10.70
CA LEU A 62 -12.27 17.65 11.27
C LEU A 62 -11.43 18.29 10.18
N ASN A 63 -10.96 19.51 10.45
CA ASN A 63 -9.95 20.14 9.62
C ASN A 63 -8.59 19.55 9.94
N TYR A 64 -7.87 19.07 8.92
CA TYR A 64 -6.53 18.55 9.07
C TYR A 64 -5.62 19.01 7.94
N THR A 65 -4.32 19.10 8.25
CA THR A 65 -3.25 19.44 7.30
C THR A 65 -2.16 18.39 7.25
N LYS A 66 -2.17 17.44 8.19
CA LYS A 66 -1.21 16.35 8.26
C LYS A 66 -1.92 15.02 8.38
N VAL A 67 -1.33 14.03 7.72
CA VAL A 67 -1.76 12.64 7.72
C VAL A 67 -0.58 11.77 8.09
N CYS A 68 -0.82 10.75 8.88
CA CYS A 68 0.19 9.79 9.29
C CYS A 68 -0.43 8.40 9.36
N GLY A 69 0.32 7.38 8.95
CA GLY A 69 -0.20 6.02 8.99
C GLY A 69 0.86 4.97 8.77
N GLN A 70 0.43 3.72 8.93
CA GLN A 70 1.21 2.53 8.62
C GLN A 70 0.32 1.47 7.98
N ALA A 71 0.94 0.56 7.23
CA ALA A 71 0.30 -0.65 6.72
C ALA A 71 1.26 -1.83 6.86
N ARG A 72 0.69 -3.04 6.99
CA ARG A 72 1.45 -4.30 6.92
C ARG A 72 0.82 -5.21 5.89
N GLY A 73 1.55 -5.47 4.81
CA GLY A 73 1.09 -6.26 3.68
C GLY A 73 1.92 -7.50 3.42
N TYR A 74 1.47 -8.24 2.42
CA TYR A 74 2.11 -9.44 1.92
C TYR A 74 2.00 -9.52 0.40
N GLN A 75 2.93 -10.23 -0.22
CA GLN A 75 2.87 -10.53 -1.65
C GLN A 75 2.19 -11.88 -1.89
N PHE A 76 1.32 -11.93 -2.89
CA PHE A 76 0.83 -13.16 -3.49
C PHE A 76 1.02 -13.10 -5.01
N GLY A 77 1.62 -14.15 -5.57
CA GLY A 77 1.86 -14.21 -7.02
C GLY A 77 2.85 -13.16 -7.51
N GLY A 78 2.68 -12.76 -8.77
CA GLY A 78 3.63 -11.93 -9.52
C GLY A 78 3.17 -10.51 -9.73
N THR A 79 3.15 -9.71 -8.66
CA THR A 79 2.81 -8.28 -8.70
C THR A 79 3.74 -7.48 -9.61
N ASP A 80 3.22 -6.46 -10.28
CA ASP A 80 3.90 -5.61 -11.24
C ASP A 80 4.30 -4.22 -10.70
N GLY A 81 4.28 -4.00 -9.38
CA GLY A 81 4.77 -2.76 -8.78
C GLY A 81 3.90 -1.57 -9.13
N ILE A 82 4.31 -0.79 -10.14
CA ILE A 82 3.64 0.44 -10.55
C ILE A 82 3.53 0.57 -12.06
N TYR A 83 2.61 1.42 -12.51
CA TYR A 83 2.50 1.79 -13.91
C TYR A 83 3.83 2.39 -14.45
N PRO A 84 4.29 2.01 -15.66
CA PRO A 84 3.70 1.02 -16.57
C PRO A 84 3.94 -0.42 -16.10
N ASN A 85 2.85 -1.09 -15.73
CA ASN A 85 2.79 -2.51 -15.36
C ASN A 85 2.38 -3.35 -16.57
N ARG A 86 2.54 -4.68 -16.51
CA ARG A 86 2.43 -5.55 -17.69
C ARG A 86 0.98 -5.85 -18.08
N GLU A 87 0.04 -5.77 -17.12
CA GLU A 87 -1.31 -6.31 -17.29
C GLU A 87 -2.43 -5.26 -17.47
N GLY A 88 -2.10 -3.97 -17.61
CA GLY A 88 -3.05 -2.96 -18.09
C GLY A 88 -3.50 -1.92 -17.07
N GLY A 89 -2.68 -1.64 -16.06
CA GLY A 89 -2.80 -0.41 -15.27
C GLY A 89 -2.64 0.86 -16.11
N SER A 90 -2.89 1.99 -15.46
CA SER A 90 -2.87 3.33 -16.06
C SER A 90 -2.16 4.27 -15.09
N GLU A 91 -1.50 5.32 -15.59
CA GLU A 91 -0.90 6.33 -14.71
C GLU A 91 -1.95 7.17 -13.97
N ASN A 92 -3.23 7.09 -14.33
CA ASN A 92 -4.30 7.88 -13.73
C ASN A 92 -4.52 7.48 -12.26
N ILE A 93 -4.65 8.48 -11.38
CA ILE A 93 -4.95 8.27 -9.96
C ILE A 93 -6.26 7.51 -9.76
N ASP A 94 -7.21 7.59 -10.70
CA ASP A 94 -8.50 6.89 -10.59
C ASP A 94 -8.44 5.41 -10.98
N ASP A 95 -7.35 4.97 -11.61
CA ASP A 95 -7.15 3.59 -12.07
C ASP A 95 -6.20 2.79 -11.14
N ALA A 96 -5.94 1.52 -11.47
CA ALA A 96 -4.95 0.69 -10.79
C ALA A 96 -3.52 1.03 -11.26
N TYR A 97 -3.02 2.19 -10.84
CA TYR A 97 -1.66 2.65 -11.15
C TYR A 97 -0.57 1.93 -10.33
N VAL A 98 -0.96 1.15 -9.32
CA VAL A 98 -0.09 0.45 -8.38
C VAL A 98 -0.69 -0.89 -8.01
N ASP A 99 0.16 -1.89 -7.82
CA ASP A 99 -0.19 -3.13 -7.14
C ASP A 99 0.13 -2.95 -5.66
N GLY A 100 -0.91 -2.81 -4.85
CA GLY A 100 -0.77 -2.46 -3.43
C GLY A 100 -1.84 -1.49 -2.96
N LEU A 101 -1.48 -0.61 -2.02
CA LEU A 101 -2.39 0.32 -1.39
C LEU A 101 -2.17 1.76 -1.87
N SER A 102 -3.25 2.42 -2.27
CA SER A 102 -3.30 3.85 -2.59
C SER A 102 -4.17 4.55 -1.55
N ILE A 103 -3.58 5.53 -0.85
CA ILE A 103 -4.28 6.34 0.14
C ILE A 103 -4.55 7.71 -0.47
N THR A 104 -5.83 8.09 -0.51
CA THR A 104 -6.30 9.28 -1.20
C THR A 104 -7.30 10.06 -0.34
N HIS A 105 -7.52 11.32 -0.70
CA HIS A 105 -8.64 12.13 -0.20
C HIS A 105 -9.27 12.92 -1.34
N GLY A 106 -10.47 13.46 -1.09
CA GLY A 106 -11.26 14.14 -2.12
C GLY A 106 -11.87 13.14 -3.10
N SER A 107 -13.16 13.29 -3.38
CA SER A 107 -13.86 12.38 -4.30
C SER A 107 -13.86 12.87 -5.75
N ASN A 108 -13.75 14.19 -5.97
CA ASN A 108 -13.70 14.78 -7.32
C ASN A 108 -13.13 16.22 -7.26
N PRO A 109 -11.83 16.44 -7.56
CA PRO A 109 -10.85 15.43 -7.95
C PRO A 109 -10.33 14.62 -6.76
N ARG A 110 -9.93 13.37 -7.04
CA ARG A 110 -9.14 12.55 -6.12
C ARG A 110 -7.73 13.11 -5.99
N GLN A 111 -7.21 13.13 -4.77
CA GLN A 111 -5.88 13.64 -4.43
C GLN A 111 -5.10 12.59 -3.66
N HIS A 112 -3.80 12.49 -3.97
CA HIS A 112 -2.90 11.51 -3.39
C HIS A 112 -2.40 11.92 -2.00
N ILE A 113 -2.29 10.94 -1.10
CA ILE A 113 -1.65 11.09 0.21
C ILE A 113 -0.38 10.24 0.29
N TRP A 114 -0.53 8.93 0.05
CA TRP A 114 0.56 7.97 0.18
C TRP A 114 0.32 6.72 -0.67
N THR A 115 1.38 6.01 -1.01
CA THR A 115 1.31 4.71 -1.71
C THR A 115 2.18 3.65 -1.07
N TYR A 116 1.64 2.45 -0.94
CA TYR A 116 2.37 1.25 -0.58
C TYR A 116 2.36 0.32 -1.79
N ALA A 117 3.47 0.24 -2.51
CA ALA A 117 3.60 -0.55 -3.74
C ALA A 117 4.24 -1.92 -3.46
N VAL A 118 3.89 -2.92 -4.27
CA VAL A 118 4.45 -4.27 -4.19
C VAL A 118 5.15 -4.63 -5.50
N GLY A 119 6.48 -4.67 -5.48
CA GLY A 119 7.27 -5.03 -6.65
C GLY A 119 7.21 -6.54 -6.95
N PHE A 120 7.65 -6.92 -8.15
CA PHE A 120 7.70 -8.32 -8.56
C PHE A 120 8.71 -9.13 -7.74
N THR A 121 9.96 -8.66 -7.67
CA THR A 121 11.05 -9.32 -6.92
C THR A 121 12.06 -8.33 -6.33
N ALA A 122 12.56 -8.62 -5.13
CA ALA A 122 13.51 -7.75 -4.40
C ALA A 122 14.90 -7.61 -5.08
N ASP A 123 15.27 -8.56 -5.95
CA ASP A 123 16.51 -8.57 -6.74
C ASP A 123 16.28 -8.25 -8.24
N GLY A 124 15.08 -7.77 -8.57
CA GLY A 124 14.70 -7.27 -9.88
C GLY A 124 14.97 -5.77 -10.07
N ASN A 125 14.89 -5.34 -11.34
CA ASN A 125 15.04 -3.94 -11.76
C ASN A 125 14.32 -3.68 -13.10
N THR A 126 13.32 -4.50 -13.40
CA THR A 126 12.46 -4.38 -14.58
C THR A 126 11.33 -3.40 -14.29
N THR A 127 10.42 -3.21 -15.26
CA THR A 127 9.26 -2.32 -15.09
C THR A 127 8.29 -2.78 -14.00
N ALA A 128 8.33 -4.06 -13.65
CA ALA A 128 7.47 -4.68 -12.65
C ALA A 128 8.05 -4.61 -11.21
N ASP A 129 9.32 -4.21 -11.06
CA ASP A 129 10.00 -4.17 -9.78
C ASP A 129 9.92 -2.77 -9.16
N CYS A 130 10.25 -2.65 -7.86
CA CYS A 130 10.12 -1.41 -7.14
C CYS A 130 10.91 -0.23 -7.76
N PRO A 131 10.35 1.00 -7.83
CA PRO A 131 11.03 2.18 -8.40
C PRO A 131 12.27 2.64 -7.63
N CYS A 132 12.42 2.18 -6.39
CA CYS A 132 13.58 2.43 -5.55
C CYS A 132 14.67 1.34 -5.69
N ASN A 133 14.41 0.26 -6.45
CA ASN A 133 15.42 -0.78 -6.67
C ASN A 133 16.63 -0.23 -7.43
N ASN A 134 17.83 -0.62 -7.00
CA ASN A 134 19.06 -0.19 -7.63
C ASN A 134 19.12 -0.63 -9.12
N GLY A 135 19.28 0.35 -10.00
CA GLY A 135 19.34 0.17 -11.44
C GLY A 135 17.98 -0.01 -12.13
N THR A 136 16.87 0.33 -11.45
CA THR A 136 15.58 0.53 -12.12
C THR A 136 15.56 1.87 -12.88
N ILE A 137 14.74 1.94 -13.92
CA ILE A 137 14.45 3.17 -14.69
C ILE A 137 13.01 3.64 -14.50
N VAL A 138 12.23 2.89 -13.73
CA VAL A 138 10.82 3.20 -13.47
C VAL A 138 10.75 4.33 -12.46
N SER A 139 9.81 5.24 -12.66
CA SER A 139 9.51 6.33 -11.73
C SER A 139 8.05 6.30 -11.36
N MET A 140 7.72 6.71 -10.14
CA MET A 140 6.33 6.93 -9.74
C MET A 140 5.62 7.95 -10.64
N PRO A 141 4.28 7.85 -10.80
CA PRO A 141 3.49 8.93 -11.35
C PRO A 141 3.78 10.26 -10.64
N SER A 142 3.72 11.36 -11.38
CA SER A 142 4.17 12.67 -10.89
C SER A 142 3.39 13.19 -9.67
N TYR A 143 2.13 12.81 -9.52
CA TYR A 143 1.31 13.16 -8.35
C TYR A 143 1.65 12.36 -7.10
N VAL A 144 2.34 11.21 -7.23
CA VAL A 144 2.85 10.44 -6.09
C VAL A 144 4.23 10.93 -5.67
N GLY A 145 5.11 11.22 -6.65
CA GLY A 145 6.47 11.70 -6.38
C GLY A 145 7.24 10.76 -5.44
N ASN A 146 7.60 11.27 -4.26
CA ASN A 146 8.35 10.52 -3.23
C ASN A 146 7.47 10.03 -2.07
N ASP A 147 6.16 10.20 -2.16
CA ASP A 147 5.21 9.85 -1.08
C ASP A 147 4.78 8.38 -1.18
N TYR A 148 5.76 7.47 -1.15
CA TYR A 148 5.52 6.04 -1.27
C TYR A 148 6.54 5.19 -0.50
N TYR A 149 6.14 3.97 -0.19
CA TYR A 149 7.04 2.85 0.08
C TYR A 149 6.81 1.75 -0.96
N CYS A 150 7.85 1.00 -1.27
CA CYS A 150 7.76 -0.15 -2.16
C CYS A 150 8.61 -1.29 -1.63
N GLU A 151 8.09 -2.51 -1.67
CA GLU A 151 8.82 -3.70 -1.24
C GLU A 151 8.31 -4.94 -1.98
N SER A 152 9.08 -6.02 -2.00
CA SER A 152 8.73 -7.28 -2.66
C SER A 152 9.03 -8.43 -1.71
N GLY A 153 8.07 -9.31 -1.48
CA GLY A 153 8.26 -10.46 -0.58
C GLY A 153 8.95 -11.65 -1.26
N ALA A 154 9.05 -11.64 -2.59
CA ALA A 154 9.73 -12.66 -3.37
C ALA A 154 11.10 -12.19 -3.87
N THR A 155 12.00 -13.14 -4.09
CA THR A 155 13.20 -12.99 -4.91
C THR A 155 13.08 -13.84 -6.17
N LYS A 156 13.89 -13.58 -7.20
CA LYS A 156 13.88 -14.40 -8.43
C LYS A 156 14.13 -15.89 -8.17
N SER A 157 14.87 -16.24 -7.13
CA SER A 157 15.15 -17.63 -6.77
C SER A 157 14.05 -18.31 -5.96
N THR A 158 13.16 -17.53 -5.32
CA THR A 158 12.05 -18.04 -4.50
C THR A 158 10.69 -17.89 -5.20
N PHE A 159 10.65 -17.13 -6.31
CA PHE A 159 9.43 -16.84 -7.02
C PHE A 159 8.78 -18.09 -7.64
N HIS A 160 7.49 -18.25 -7.33
CA HIS A 160 6.58 -19.21 -7.92
C HIS A 160 5.23 -18.55 -8.21
N ASN A 161 4.62 -18.89 -9.35
CA ASN A 161 3.26 -18.45 -9.65
C ASN A 161 2.27 -18.95 -8.60
N HIS A 162 1.28 -18.12 -8.29
CA HIS A 162 0.18 -18.45 -7.37
C HIS A 162 0.65 -18.84 -5.96
N ASN A 163 1.83 -18.34 -5.55
CA ASN A 163 2.40 -18.58 -4.24
C ASN A 163 2.21 -17.39 -3.30
N PHE A 164 2.06 -17.68 -2.01
CA PHE A 164 2.01 -16.67 -0.95
C PHE A 164 3.37 -16.54 -0.29
N TYR A 165 3.83 -15.30 -0.04
CA TYR A 165 5.11 -15.00 0.59
C TYR A 165 4.88 -14.39 1.99
N PRO A 166 4.72 -15.22 3.05
CA PRO A 166 4.42 -14.75 4.40
C PRO A 166 5.66 -14.34 5.22
N ASP A 167 6.84 -14.80 4.82
CA ASP A 167 8.07 -14.70 5.61
C ASP A 167 8.76 -13.34 5.47
N ASP A 168 8.45 -12.63 4.38
CA ASP A 168 8.95 -11.29 4.10
C ASP A 168 7.77 -10.32 4.12
N ILE A 169 7.66 -9.59 5.23
CA ILE A 169 6.52 -8.72 5.52
C ILE A 169 6.74 -7.40 4.79
N LEU A 170 5.75 -6.97 4.01
CA LEU A 170 5.90 -5.76 3.22
C LEU A 170 5.75 -4.49 4.05
N TRP A 171 6.58 -3.51 3.70
CA TRP A 171 6.62 -2.13 4.17
C TRP A 171 6.99 -1.97 5.64
N ASP A 172 7.73 -2.95 6.18
CA ASP A 172 8.22 -2.93 7.57
C ASP A 172 9.67 -2.45 7.70
N GLY A 173 10.35 -2.26 6.56
CA GLY A 173 11.71 -1.73 6.48
C GLY A 173 12.79 -2.76 6.84
N GLN A 174 12.42 -4.03 6.87
CA GLN A 174 13.32 -5.15 7.16
C GLN A 174 13.46 -6.03 5.93
N GLN A 175 14.46 -6.90 5.89
CA GLN A 175 14.60 -7.91 4.84
C GLN A 175 14.78 -7.40 3.39
N CYS A 176 14.85 -6.09 3.18
CA CYS A 176 15.12 -5.42 1.90
C CYS A 176 16.57 -5.57 1.43
N GLY A 177 16.95 -6.78 1.04
CA GLY A 177 18.27 -7.09 0.50
C GLY A 177 18.46 -6.70 -0.97
N SER A 178 19.64 -7.03 -1.51
CA SER A 178 19.90 -7.02 -2.95
C SER A 178 19.73 -5.65 -3.64
N ARG A 179 18.74 -5.52 -4.53
CA ARG A 179 18.50 -4.27 -5.27
C ARG A 179 17.51 -3.39 -4.54
N GLU A 180 16.66 -3.96 -3.69
CA GLU A 180 15.61 -3.25 -2.94
C GLU A 180 16.11 -2.50 -1.71
N SER A 181 17.38 -2.66 -1.33
CA SER A 181 17.95 -1.95 -0.16
C SER A 181 17.67 -0.44 -0.09
N PRO A 182 17.62 0.35 -1.20
CA PRO A 182 17.28 1.76 -1.12
C PRO A 182 15.81 2.01 -0.72
N CYS A 183 14.90 1.07 -0.99
CA CYS A 183 13.49 1.17 -0.65
C CYS A 183 13.22 1.22 0.86
N CYS A 184 14.13 0.65 1.65
CA CYS A 184 14.01 0.57 3.11
C CYS A 184 14.96 1.51 3.84
N SER A 185 15.43 2.54 3.14
CA SER A 185 16.36 3.53 3.71
C SER A 185 15.67 4.63 4.53
N SER A 186 14.35 4.75 4.44
CA SER A 186 13.62 5.77 5.19
C SER A 186 13.59 5.43 6.68
N SER A 187 14.04 6.38 7.51
CA SER A 187 14.04 6.26 8.96
C SER A 187 12.64 6.22 9.59
N THR A 188 11.59 6.51 8.82
CA THR A 188 10.22 6.57 9.36
C THR A 188 9.44 5.28 9.12
N ILE A 189 9.89 4.38 8.24
CA ILE A 189 9.22 3.09 7.97
C ILE A 189 9.03 2.32 9.28
N PRO A 190 7.84 1.75 9.55
CA PRO A 190 6.67 1.58 8.65
C PRO A 190 5.73 2.79 8.56
N TRP A 191 6.02 3.87 9.26
CA TRP A 191 5.17 5.06 9.37
C TRP A 191 5.51 6.11 8.32
N PHE A 192 4.49 6.59 7.62
CA PHE A 192 4.61 7.81 6.82
C PHE A 192 4.05 9.02 7.56
N ILE A 193 4.51 10.20 7.16
CA ILE A 193 3.90 11.48 7.57
C ILE A 193 3.83 12.37 6.34
N LYS A 194 2.61 12.75 5.96
CA LYS A 194 2.33 13.65 4.85
C LYS A 194 1.78 14.97 5.36
N THR A 195 2.35 16.09 4.89
CA THR A 195 1.72 17.41 5.03
C THR A 195 1.02 17.75 3.73
N LEU A 196 -0.27 18.05 3.81
CA LEU A 196 -1.10 18.45 2.68
C LEU A 196 -0.87 19.94 2.36
N PRO A 197 -1.04 20.36 1.09
CA PRO A 197 -0.81 21.74 0.68
C PRO A 197 -1.81 22.75 1.29
N GLN A 198 -2.96 22.25 1.74
CA GLN A 198 -4.01 23.05 2.38
C GLN A 198 -4.76 22.22 3.43
N SER A 199 -5.45 22.90 4.33
CA SER A 199 -6.37 22.25 5.27
C SER A 199 -7.58 21.71 4.52
N VAL A 200 -7.95 20.47 4.82
CA VAL A 200 -9.11 19.80 4.24
C VAL A 200 -9.96 19.14 5.32
N THR A 201 -11.17 18.73 4.95
CA THR A 201 -12.13 17.99 5.77
C THR A 201 -12.59 16.70 5.11
N ASP A 202 -11.93 16.33 4.02
CA ASP A 202 -12.30 15.17 3.21
C ASP A 202 -12.13 13.89 4.03
N ASP A 203 -12.96 12.88 3.74
CA ASP A 203 -12.70 11.54 4.23
C ASP A 203 -11.44 10.97 3.56
N ILE A 204 -10.74 10.08 4.28
CA ILE A 204 -9.60 9.36 3.72
C ILE A 204 -10.09 8.06 3.09
N GLU A 205 -9.72 7.84 1.84
CA GLU A 205 -9.97 6.63 1.08
C GLU A 205 -8.72 5.74 1.13
N LEU A 206 -8.92 4.46 1.47
CA LEU A 206 -7.92 3.42 1.28
C LEU A 206 -8.37 2.54 0.12
N ARG A 207 -7.57 2.51 -0.93
CA ARG A 207 -7.80 1.72 -2.13
C ARG A 207 -6.76 0.63 -2.20
N MET A 208 -7.19 -0.58 -2.50
CA MET A 208 -6.31 -1.69 -2.80
C MET A 208 -6.48 -2.06 -4.25
N CYS A 209 -5.38 -1.91 -4.97
CA CYS A 209 -5.34 -1.93 -6.41
C CYS A 209 -4.42 -3.06 -6.87
N SER A 210 -4.76 -3.64 -8.01
CA SER A 210 -3.82 -4.47 -8.76
C SER A 210 -4.10 -4.36 -10.25
N SER A 211 -3.04 -4.46 -11.04
CA SER A 211 -3.07 -4.34 -12.49
C SER A 211 -3.54 -5.63 -13.16
N GLY A 212 -3.28 -6.76 -12.52
CA GLY A 212 -3.79 -8.09 -12.79
C GLY A 212 -4.89 -8.54 -11.82
N GLY A 213 -5.35 -9.77 -12.04
CA GLY A 213 -6.40 -10.43 -11.26
C GLY A 213 -5.87 -11.56 -10.39
N TYR A 214 -6.59 -11.89 -9.33
CA TYR A 214 -6.40 -13.18 -8.67
C TYR A 214 -6.75 -14.32 -9.67
N PRO A 215 -5.97 -15.41 -9.73
CA PRO A 215 -4.88 -15.80 -8.83
C PRO A 215 -3.49 -15.30 -9.23
N ASP A 216 -3.32 -14.57 -10.32
CA ASP A 216 -1.99 -14.25 -10.84
C ASP A 216 -1.20 -13.31 -9.92
N GLU A 217 -1.88 -12.35 -9.30
CA GLU A 217 -1.32 -11.46 -8.29
C GLU A 217 -2.36 -11.02 -7.25
N ALA A 218 -1.89 -10.74 -6.03
CA ALA A 218 -2.65 -10.04 -4.99
C ALA A 218 -1.71 -9.39 -3.96
N THR A 219 -2.20 -8.37 -3.28
CA THR A 219 -1.45 -7.57 -2.28
C THR A 219 -2.18 -7.49 -0.94
N PRO A 220 -2.51 -8.63 -0.32
CA PRO A 220 -3.34 -8.65 0.87
C PRO A 220 -2.62 -8.06 2.10
N PHE A 221 -3.39 -7.47 3.02
CA PHE A 221 -2.85 -6.83 4.22
C PHE A 221 -3.63 -7.21 5.49
N ASP A 222 -2.99 -7.10 6.66
CA ASP A 222 -3.64 -7.36 7.95
C ASP A 222 -3.62 -6.19 8.94
N ILE A 223 -2.68 -5.26 8.82
CA ILE A 223 -2.64 -4.04 9.63
C ILE A 223 -2.77 -2.82 8.74
N PHE A 224 -3.65 -1.90 9.13
CA PHE A 224 -3.69 -0.54 8.59
C PHE A 224 -4.10 0.44 9.68
N GLU A 225 -3.36 1.52 9.84
CA GLU A 225 -3.73 2.60 10.76
C GLU A 225 -3.53 3.96 10.11
N ILE A 226 -4.45 4.88 10.38
CA ILE A 226 -4.39 6.23 9.81
C ILE A 226 -4.85 7.28 10.82
N TYR A 227 -4.10 8.37 10.88
CA TYR A 227 -4.24 9.47 11.81
C TYR A 227 -4.22 10.81 11.07
N VAL A 228 -4.96 11.79 11.59
CA VAL A 228 -5.00 13.16 11.06
C VAL A 228 -4.68 14.19 12.15
N ARG A 229 -4.15 15.34 11.73
CA ARG A 229 -3.87 16.50 12.58
C ARG A 229 -3.92 17.82 11.83
#